data_AF-A0A927C0E5-F1
#
_entry.id   AF-A0A927C0E5-F1
#
_cell.length_a   1.000
_cell.length_b   1.000
_cell.length_c   1.000
_cell.angle_alpha   90.00
_cell.angle_beta   90.00
_cell.angle_gamma   90.00
#
_symmetry.space_group_name_H-M   'P 1'
#
loop_
_entity.id
_entity.type
_entity.pdbx_description
1 polymer ?
#
loop_
_entity_poly.entity_id
_entity_poly.type
_entity_poly.pdbx_seq_one_letter_code
_entity_poly.pdbx_strand_id
1 'polypeptide(L)'
;MNGGYSRRLYRHSLSKERRKRKNKKGRRYGLPPRLPFPKLSLKLSLMKRKRIVKPLPVLEEAVEVERFYASLEKGRLQRHGGLIRLQDMTIRVRKGGYRCPCCRDVVSACTSASGQPSLPSWHHDLTLYLALVSTHGIPEEDRPRQCPKCCQSKRKPHRHSHYERLVMTVTCSEKICIFRFRCPDCGYVHSVIPAFLEPYMQMALDLQEALVETAHQGATVEQIAERTQALPCGSIDERTLASLIRGWNQRLAQLEFGLWAWMLTRIPHLALPRSSSRWGALSTAWTMIRERFPELRNIRFLHGLNGLHFSMTVASHG
;
A
#
# COMPACT_ATOMS: atom_id res chain seq x y z
N MET A 1 70.08 11.82 17.30
CA MET A 1 69.19 12.33 16.24
C MET A 1 67.76 12.30 16.77
N ASN A 2 67.31 13.42 17.30
CA ASN A 2 66.00 13.59 17.95
C ASN A 2 65.10 14.43 17.05
N GLY A 3 63.86 14.00 16.86
CA GLY A 3 62.85 14.73 16.10
C GLY A 3 61.43 14.32 16.51
N GLY A 4 60.96 14.86 17.63
CA GLY A 4 59.58 14.72 18.10
C GLY A 4 58.93 16.10 18.30
N TYR A 5 58.00 16.46 17.42
CA TYR A 5 57.04 17.57 17.49
C TYR A 5 55.89 17.19 16.53
N SER A 6 54.61 17.47 16.69
CA SER A 6 53.79 18.12 17.71
C SER A 6 52.32 17.79 17.34
N ARG A 7 51.64 16.93 18.11
CA ARG A 7 50.19 16.67 17.97
C ARG A 7 49.47 17.16 19.23
N ARG A 8 49.39 18.48 19.42
CA ARG A 8 48.70 19.03 20.60
C ARG A 8 48.11 20.43 20.37
N LEU A 9 47.43 20.68 19.24
CA LEU A 9 46.70 21.95 19.06
C LEU A 9 45.29 21.86 18.44
N TYR A 10 44.74 20.68 18.16
CA TYR A 10 43.41 20.57 17.51
C TYR A 10 42.22 20.24 18.42
N ARG A 11 42.43 20.07 19.74
CA ARG A 11 41.35 19.68 20.68
C ARG A 11 40.69 20.83 21.45
N HIS A 12 41.15 22.07 21.31
CA HIS A 12 40.63 23.19 22.12
C HIS A 12 39.52 24.02 21.45
N SER A 13 39.26 23.82 20.17
CA SER A 13 38.31 24.62 19.38
C SER A 13 36.86 24.11 19.45
N LEU A 14 36.62 22.83 19.71
CA LEU A 14 35.26 22.24 19.68
C LEU A 14 34.49 22.31 21.02
N SER A 15 35.12 22.79 22.09
CA SER A 15 34.51 22.88 23.44
C SER A 15 33.79 24.22 23.69
N LYS A 16 34.16 25.31 22.99
CA LYS A 16 33.54 26.63 23.18
C LYS A 16 32.23 26.81 22.41
N GLU A 17 32.01 26.08 21.30
CA GLU A 17 30.77 26.16 20.50
C GLU A 17 29.53 25.58 21.23
N ARG A 18 29.72 24.57 22.09
CA ARG A 18 28.61 23.88 22.78
C ARG A 18 28.03 24.64 23.99
N ARG A 19 28.73 25.65 24.53
CA ARG A 19 28.24 26.47 25.65
C ARG A 19 27.36 27.65 25.23
N LYS A 20 27.40 28.10 23.97
CA LYS A 20 26.53 29.20 23.48
C LYS A 20 25.09 28.77 23.11
N ARG A 21 24.78 27.48 22.98
CA ARG A 21 23.44 27.00 22.61
C ARG A 21 22.48 26.73 23.78
N LYS A 22 22.93 26.82 25.04
CA LYS A 22 22.07 26.52 26.21
C LYS A 22 21.36 27.72 26.84
N ASN A 23 21.59 28.96 26.38
CA ASN A 23 21.06 30.17 27.03
C ASN A 23 20.02 30.97 26.23
N LYS A 24 19.23 30.31 25.35
CA LYS A 24 18.19 30.97 24.54
C LYS A 24 16.81 30.32 24.64
N LYS A 25 16.44 29.82 25.83
CA LYS A 25 15.08 29.38 26.16
C LYS A 25 14.50 30.27 27.26
N GLY A 26 13.80 31.32 26.85
CA GLY A 26 13.21 32.28 27.79
C GLY A 26 12.57 33.49 27.13
N ARG A 27 11.70 33.31 26.13
CA ARG A 27 10.71 34.32 25.75
C ARG A 27 9.38 33.63 25.47
N ARG A 28 8.42 33.84 26.38
CA ARG A 28 7.01 33.55 26.17
C ARG A 28 6.52 34.48 25.06
N TYR A 29 6.13 33.93 23.93
CA TYR A 29 5.36 34.68 22.94
C TYR A 29 3.92 34.75 23.46
N GLY A 30 3.51 35.95 23.88
CA GLY A 30 2.09 36.26 24.05
C GLY A 30 1.39 36.18 22.70
N LEU A 31 0.25 35.50 22.67
CA LEU A 31 -0.65 35.50 21.53
C LEU A 31 -1.16 36.94 21.29
N PRO A 32 -1.07 37.49 20.07
CA PRO A 32 -1.72 38.76 19.76
C PRO A 32 -3.25 38.60 19.76
N PRO A 33 -4.00 39.66 20.10
CA PRO A 33 -5.46 39.64 20.09
C PRO A 33 -6.00 39.40 18.69
N ARG A 34 -7.08 38.61 18.61
CA ARG A 34 -7.80 38.30 17.36
C ARG A 34 -8.42 39.58 16.79
N LEU A 35 -8.00 39.96 15.59
CA LEU A 35 -8.71 40.96 14.79
C LEU A 35 -10.02 40.36 14.23
N PRO A 36 -11.11 41.14 14.15
CA PRO A 36 -12.37 40.67 13.61
C PRO A 36 -12.28 40.51 12.08
N PHE A 37 -12.69 39.36 11.58
CA PHE A 37 -12.81 39.09 10.14
C PHE A 37 -13.95 39.93 9.54
N PRO A 38 -13.75 40.57 8.37
CA PRO A 38 -14.85 41.19 7.64
C PRO A 38 -15.74 40.11 7.01
N LYS A 39 -17.06 40.24 7.24
CA LYS A 39 -18.09 39.40 6.62
C LYS A 39 -18.15 39.69 5.12
N LEU A 40 -17.55 38.83 4.30
CA LEU A 40 -17.79 38.81 2.86
C LEU A 40 -19.08 38.04 2.55
N SER A 41 -20.15 38.78 2.28
CA SER A 41 -21.42 38.28 1.77
C SER A 41 -21.28 37.91 0.29
N LEU A 42 -21.01 36.64 -0.01
CA LEU A 42 -21.14 36.08 -1.36
C LEU A 42 -22.62 35.75 -1.64
N LYS A 43 -23.27 36.60 -2.43
CA LYS A 43 -24.57 36.28 -3.07
C LYS A 43 -24.31 35.23 -4.15
N LEU A 44 -24.66 33.98 -3.87
CA LEU A 44 -24.80 32.95 -4.91
C LEU A 44 -26.13 33.15 -5.65
N SER A 45 -26.06 33.47 -6.94
CA SER A 45 -27.21 33.46 -7.83
C SER A 45 -27.56 32.02 -8.20
N LEU A 46 -28.81 31.64 -7.91
CA LEU A 46 -29.37 30.33 -8.20
C LEU A 46 -29.74 30.25 -9.70
N MET A 47 -28.88 29.67 -10.54
CA MET A 47 -29.29 29.26 -11.89
C MET A 47 -29.86 27.85 -11.87
N LYS A 48 -31.19 27.76 -11.91
CA LYS A 48 -31.95 26.52 -12.10
C LYS A 48 -31.68 25.94 -13.48
N ARG A 49 -30.84 24.90 -13.57
CA ARG A 49 -30.79 24.01 -14.75
C ARG A 49 -31.78 22.86 -14.55
N LYS A 50 -32.89 22.88 -15.30
CA LYS A 50 -33.77 21.73 -15.49
C LYS A 50 -33.00 20.65 -16.25
N ARG A 51 -32.70 19.51 -15.62
CA ARG A 51 -32.28 18.29 -16.33
C ARG A 51 -33.52 17.48 -16.68
N ILE A 52 -33.70 17.28 -17.98
CA ILE A 52 -34.64 16.31 -18.54
C ILE A 52 -33.98 14.94 -18.36
N VAL A 53 -34.55 14.11 -17.49
CA VAL A 53 -34.15 12.70 -17.32
C VAL A 53 -35.02 11.89 -18.29
N LYS A 54 -34.38 11.24 -19.27
CA LYS A 54 -35.03 10.18 -20.05
C LYS A 54 -34.91 8.87 -19.26
N PRO A 55 -35.98 8.08 -19.09
CA PRO A 55 -35.90 6.78 -18.44
C PRO A 55 -35.17 5.79 -19.36
N LEU A 56 -34.15 5.11 -18.84
CA LEU A 56 -33.58 3.92 -19.48
C LEU A 56 -34.44 2.69 -19.12
N PRO A 57 -34.53 1.71 -20.03
CA PRO A 57 -35.40 0.56 -19.86
C PRO A 57 -34.91 -0.36 -18.73
N VAL A 58 -35.89 -0.79 -17.93
CA VAL A 58 -35.80 -1.84 -16.92
C VAL A 58 -35.55 -3.15 -17.65
N LEU A 59 -34.40 -3.79 -17.41
CA LEU A 59 -34.17 -5.19 -17.76
C LEU A 59 -34.51 -6.05 -16.54
N GLU A 60 -35.59 -6.80 -16.67
CA GLU A 60 -36.03 -7.85 -15.76
C GLU A 60 -35.08 -9.05 -15.88
N GLU A 61 -34.06 -9.11 -15.02
CA GLU A 61 -33.22 -10.31 -14.86
C GLU A 61 -32.70 -10.44 -13.41
N ALA A 62 -33.56 -10.10 -12.44
CA ALA A 62 -33.19 -10.00 -11.02
C ALA A 62 -33.60 -11.20 -10.15
N VAL A 63 -34.16 -12.29 -10.71
CA VAL A 63 -34.75 -13.37 -9.89
C VAL A 63 -33.90 -14.65 -9.85
N GLU A 64 -32.89 -14.82 -10.72
CA GLU A 64 -32.01 -16.00 -10.68
C GLU A 64 -30.65 -15.78 -9.97
N VAL A 65 -30.26 -14.53 -9.71
CA VAL A 65 -28.99 -14.20 -9.06
C VAL A 65 -29.05 -14.42 -7.53
N GLU A 66 -30.20 -14.21 -6.88
CA GLU A 66 -30.31 -14.33 -5.41
C GLU A 66 -30.20 -15.78 -4.91
N ARG A 67 -30.56 -16.78 -5.71
CA ARG A 67 -30.44 -18.21 -5.29
C ARG A 67 -29.01 -18.75 -5.39
N PHE A 68 -28.12 -18.11 -6.16
CA PHE A 68 -26.72 -18.50 -6.22
C PHE A 68 -25.90 -18.00 -5.01
N TYR A 69 -26.29 -16.85 -4.43
CA TYR A 69 -25.56 -16.26 -3.29
C TYR A 69 -25.91 -16.87 -1.91
N ALA A 70 -26.96 -17.68 -1.81
CA ALA A 70 -27.37 -18.29 -0.54
C ALA A 70 -26.51 -19.50 -0.09
N SER A 71 -25.56 -19.99 -0.90
CA SER A 71 -24.73 -21.17 -0.59
C SER A 71 -23.26 -20.88 -0.28
N LEU A 72 -22.80 -19.63 -0.33
CA LEU A 72 -21.38 -19.24 -0.13
C LEU A 72 -21.08 -18.86 1.33
N GLU A 73 -21.32 -19.77 2.27
CA GLU A 73 -20.84 -19.61 3.65
C GLU A 73 -19.50 -20.32 3.88
N LYS A 74 -18.53 -19.52 4.38
CA LYS A 74 -17.29 -19.89 5.12
C LYS A 74 -15.96 -19.90 4.34
N GLY A 75 -15.70 -18.88 3.52
CA GLY A 75 -14.33 -18.37 3.33
C GLY A 75 -13.99 -17.36 4.44
N ARG A 76 -13.04 -17.67 5.33
CA ARG A 76 -12.66 -16.75 6.43
C ARG A 76 -11.76 -15.65 5.85
N LEU A 77 -11.81 -14.43 6.39
CA LEU A 77 -10.81 -13.39 6.07
C LEU A 77 -10.08 -13.07 7.36
N GLN A 78 -8.87 -13.62 7.54
CA GLN A 78 -8.00 -13.22 8.65
C GLN A 78 -7.26 -11.95 8.25
N ARG A 79 -7.22 -10.93 9.09
CA ARG A 79 -6.56 -9.64 8.82
C ARG A 79 -5.33 -9.53 9.71
N HIS A 80 -4.17 -9.15 9.17
CA HIS A 80 -3.02 -8.73 9.98
C HIS A 80 -2.39 -7.48 9.38
N GLY A 81 -1.88 -6.59 10.24
CA GLY A 81 -1.11 -5.42 9.83
C GLY A 81 -1.92 -4.26 9.22
N GLY A 82 -3.24 -4.42 9.10
CA GLY A 82 -4.11 -3.36 8.63
C GLY A 82 -4.33 -3.30 7.13
N LEU A 83 -4.10 -4.39 6.39
CA LEU A 83 -4.54 -4.52 5.00
C LEU A 83 -5.70 -5.53 4.92
N ILE A 84 -6.67 -5.30 4.02
CA ILE A 84 -7.69 -6.29 3.69
C ILE A 84 -7.01 -7.44 2.93
N ARG A 85 -7.38 -8.67 3.28
CA ARG A 85 -6.81 -9.89 2.72
C ARG A 85 -7.78 -10.56 1.78
N LEU A 86 -7.23 -11.49 1.00
CA LEU A 86 -7.94 -12.69 0.57
C LEU A 86 -7.29 -13.93 1.21
N GLN A 87 -8.12 -14.97 1.42
CA GLN A 87 -7.80 -16.36 1.78
C GLN A 87 -6.38 -16.87 1.55
N ASP A 88 -5.91 -16.58 0.35
CA ASP A 88 -5.54 -17.59 -0.62
C ASP A 88 -4.28 -17.19 -1.38
N MET A 89 -3.86 -15.94 -1.22
CA MET A 89 -2.55 -15.44 -1.62
C MET A 89 -1.47 -15.69 -0.55
N THR A 90 -1.85 -16.11 0.67
CA THR A 90 -0.93 -16.38 1.80
C THR A 90 -0.05 -17.64 1.63
N ILE A 91 1.00 -17.58 0.81
CA ILE A 91 2.02 -18.66 0.74
C ILE A 91 2.64 -18.86 2.13
N ARG A 92 2.42 -20.03 2.76
CA ARG A 92 3.04 -20.34 4.05
C ARG A 92 4.40 -21.01 3.85
N VAL A 93 5.44 -20.40 4.42
CA VAL A 93 6.79 -20.98 4.47
C VAL A 93 6.98 -21.61 5.85
N ARG A 94 7.05 -22.94 5.92
CA ARG A 94 7.60 -23.68 7.07
C ARG A 94 8.87 -24.41 6.61
N LYS A 95 9.79 -24.71 7.55
CA LYS A 95 10.98 -25.54 7.27
C LYS A 95 10.54 -26.79 6.49
N GLY A 96 10.82 -26.83 5.18
CA GLY A 96 10.43 -27.94 4.29
C GLY A 96 9.59 -27.61 3.05
N GLY A 97 9.20 -26.36 2.77
CA GLY A 97 8.62 -25.96 1.47
C GLY A 97 7.44 -24.97 1.51
N TYR A 98 7.00 -24.52 0.33
CA TYR A 98 5.86 -23.62 0.15
C TYR A 98 4.54 -24.39 0.26
N ARG A 99 3.61 -23.97 1.12
CA ARG A 99 2.27 -24.59 1.25
C ARG A 99 1.12 -23.67 0.83
N CYS A 100 0.11 -24.20 0.13
CA CYS A 100 -1.10 -23.46 -0.24
C CYS A 100 -1.86 -23.04 1.02
N PRO A 101 -2.25 -21.77 1.15
CA PRO A 101 -3.12 -21.33 2.24
C PRO A 101 -4.53 -21.92 2.23
N CYS A 102 -5.02 -22.30 1.05
CA CYS A 102 -6.34 -22.88 0.83
C CYS A 102 -6.50 -24.27 1.45
N CYS A 103 -5.54 -25.18 1.19
CA CYS A 103 -5.63 -26.61 1.53
C CYS A 103 -4.47 -27.10 2.41
N ARG A 104 -3.46 -26.28 2.67
CA ARG A 104 -2.21 -26.60 3.39
C ARG A 104 -1.29 -27.62 2.68
N ASP A 105 -1.60 -28.04 1.45
CA ASP A 105 -0.72 -28.87 0.63
C ASP A 105 0.47 -28.10 0.10
N VAL A 106 1.46 -28.78 -0.49
CA VAL A 106 2.56 -28.12 -1.22
C VAL A 106 1.96 -27.28 -2.34
N VAL A 107 2.44 -26.05 -2.56
CA VAL A 107 1.89 -25.10 -3.56
C VAL A 107 1.75 -25.73 -4.95
N SER A 108 2.63 -26.67 -5.31
CA SER A 108 2.59 -27.42 -6.57
C SER A 108 1.41 -28.39 -6.73
N ALA A 109 0.72 -28.75 -5.64
CA ALA A 109 -0.37 -29.74 -5.63
C ALA A 109 -1.78 -29.11 -5.49
N CYS A 110 -1.87 -27.79 -5.31
CA CYS A 110 -3.15 -27.11 -5.15
C CYS A 110 -3.82 -26.81 -6.49
N THR A 111 -5.05 -27.33 -6.68
CA THR A 111 -5.91 -27.10 -7.84
C THR A 111 -7.13 -26.20 -7.55
N SER A 112 -7.24 -25.63 -6.35
CA SER A 112 -8.42 -24.86 -5.89
C SER A 112 -8.50 -23.47 -6.54
N ALA A 113 -8.94 -23.43 -7.79
CA ALA A 113 -9.30 -22.22 -8.54
C ALA A 113 -10.75 -21.75 -8.27
N SER A 114 -11.55 -22.51 -7.53
CA SER A 114 -12.97 -22.19 -7.31
C SER A 114 -13.19 -21.30 -6.08
N GLY A 115 -13.48 -20.02 -6.31
CA GLY A 115 -14.24 -19.19 -5.36
C GLY A 115 -13.46 -18.29 -4.41
N GLN A 116 -12.30 -17.77 -4.83
CA GLN A 116 -11.60 -16.73 -4.05
C GLN A 116 -12.39 -15.42 -4.14
N PRO A 117 -12.81 -14.80 -3.01
CA PRO A 117 -13.34 -13.45 -3.08
C PRO A 117 -12.25 -12.58 -3.72
N SER A 118 -12.57 -11.63 -4.59
CA SER A 118 -11.61 -10.60 -4.96
C SER A 118 -11.54 -9.56 -3.84
N LEU A 119 -10.42 -8.82 -3.73
CA LEU A 119 -10.41 -7.67 -2.84
C LEU A 119 -11.48 -6.68 -3.35
N PRO A 120 -12.12 -5.91 -2.46
CA PRO A 120 -13.04 -4.88 -2.89
C PRO A 120 -12.37 -3.94 -3.89
N SER A 121 -13.11 -3.51 -4.91
CA SER A 121 -12.55 -2.71 -6.00
C SER A 121 -11.87 -1.42 -5.52
N TRP A 122 -12.41 -0.78 -4.47
CA TRP A 122 -11.83 0.40 -3.83
C TRP A 122 -10.42 0.19 -3.26
N HIS A 123 -10.01 -1.06 -3.04
CA HIS A 123 -8.74 -1.40 -2.43
C HIS A 123 -7.56 -1.31 -3.42
N HIS A 124 -7.86 -1.26 -4.72
CA HIS A 124 -6.87 -1.31 -5.80
C HIS A 124 -6.53 0.04 -6.42
N ASP A 125 -7.41 1.04 -6.27
CA ASP A 125 -7.28 2.31 -6.99
C ASP A 125 -7.70 3.49 -6.10
N LEU A 126 -6.94 4.58 -6.18
CA LEU A 126 -7.20 5.79 -5.40
C LEU A 126 -8.53 6.46 -5.78
N THR A 127 -8.89 6.47 -7.06
CA THR A 127 -10.15 7.08 -7.53
C THR A 127 -11.34 6.34 -6.94
N LEU A 128 -11.32 5.02 -6.97
CA LEU A 128 -12.36 4.19 -6.35
C LEU A 128 -12.39 4.35 -4.82
N TYR A 129 -11.23 4.47 -4.18
CA TYR A 129 -11.14 4.76 -2.76
C TYR A 129 -11.83 6.08 -2.40
N LEU A 130 -11.51 7.14 -3.14
CA LEU A 130 -12.08 8.47 -2.92
C LEU A 130 -13.60 8.46 -3.16
N ALA A 131 -14.07 7.79 -4.22
CA ALA A 131 -15.50 7.72 -4.53
C ALA A 131 -16.31 7.00 -3.44
N LEU A 132 -15.83 5.85 -2.98
CA LEU A 132 -16.59 4.97 -2.09
C LEU A 132 -16.30 5.25 -0.60
N VAL A 133 -15.02 5.23 -0.24
CA VAL A 133 -14.59 5.19 1.16
C VAL A 133 -14.50 6.58 1.77
N SER A 134 -14.06 7.60 1.02
CA SER A 134 -14.03 8.96 1.57
C SER A 134 -15.43 9.53 1.79
N THR A 135 -16.41 9.16 0.97
CA THR A 135 -17.79 9.66 1.07
C THR A 135 -18.61 8.91 2.13
N HIS A 136 -18.51 7.58 2.17
CA HIS A 136 -19.40 6.74 2.99
C HIS A 136 -18.69 6.00 4.14
N GLY A 137 -17.37 6.12 4.23
CA GLY A 137 -16.55 5.27 5.09
C GLY A 137 -16.38 3.87 4.52
N ILE A 138 -15.73 3.00 5.30
CA ILE A 138 -15.54 1.60 4.89
C ILE A 138 -16.88 0.85 4.99
N PRO A 139 -17.32 0.18 3.90
CA PRO A 139 -18.53 -0.66 3.89
C PRO A 139 -18.50 -1.69 5.02
N GLU A 140 -19.66 -2.02 5.59
CA GLU A 140 -19.74 -2.88 6.79
C GLU A 140 -19.17 -4.28 6.54
N GLU A 141 -19.44 -4.83 5.36
CA GLU A 141 -18.94 -6.09 4.84
C GLU A 141 -17.41 -6.15 4.81
N ASP A 142 -16.78 -5.00 4.57
CA ASP A 142 -15.34 -4.81 4.45
C ASP A 142 -14.67 -4.40 5.76
N ARG A 143 -15.41 -4.31 6.87
CA ARG A 143 -14.83 -4.01 8.19
C ARG A 143 -14.10 -5.21 8.81
N PRO A 144 -13.08 -4.97 9.64
CA PRO A 144 -12.39 -6.05 10.33
C PRO A 144 -13.32 -6.91 11.18
N ARG A 145 -13.45 -8.18 10.83
CA ARG A 145 -14.28 -9.14 11.57
C ARG A 145 -13.54 -9.77 12.76
N GLN A 146 -12.22 -9.74 12.76
CA GLN A 146 -11.37 -10.36 13.78
C GLN A 146 -10.18 -9.47 14.13
N CYS A 147 -9.71 -9.57 15.37
CA CYS A 147 -8.50 -8.89 15.78
C CYS A 147 -7.26 -9.54 15.14
N PRO A 148 -6.36 -8.76 14.52
CA PRO A 148 -5.09 -9.25 13.98
C PRO A 148 -4.09 -9.72 15.05
N LYS A 149 -4.27 -9.31 16.31
CA LYS A 149 -3.36 -9.61 17.41
C LYS A 149 -3.80 -10.82 18.21
N CYS A 150 -5.04 -10.84 18.69
CA CYS A 150 -5.49 -11.90 19.59
C CYS A 150 -6.28 -13.00 18.89
N CYS A 151 -6.68 -12.87 17.61
CA CYS A 151 -7.38 -13.82 16.71
C CYS A 151 -8.63 -14.57 17.23
N GLN A 152 -8.71 -14.84 18.52
CA GLN A 152 -9.74 -15.52 19.29
C GLN A 152 -10.70 -14.50 19.96
N SER A 153 -10.66 -13.22 19.55
CA SER A 153 -11.58 -12.22 20.10
C SER A 153 -13.01 -12.63 19.80
N LYS A 154 -13.84 -12.80 20.83
CA LYS A 154 -15.26 -13.14 20.68
C LYS A 154 -16.04 -11.98 20.05
N ARG A 155 -15.56 -10.75 20.26
CA ARG A 155 -16.18 -9.52 19.77
C ARG A 155 -15.43 -8.96 18.56
N LYS A 156 -16.19 -8.46 17.59
CA LYS A 156 -15.65 -7.82 16.39
C LYS A 156 -14.94 -6.50 16.76
N PRO A 157 -13.79 -6.17 16.14
CA PRO A 157 -13.21 -4.85 16.24
C PRO A 157 -14.21 -3.75 15.88
N HIS A 158 -14.32 -2.70 16.70
CA HIS A 158 -15.18 -1.55 16.42
C HIS A 158 -14.38 -0.40 15.85
N ARG A 159 -15.03 0.48 15.08
CA ARG A 159 -14.43 1.71 14.57
C ARG A 159 -13.99 2.56 15.76
N HIS A 160 -12.72 2.94 15.79
CA HIS A 160 -12.12 3.68 16.90
C HIS A 160 -11.85 5.13 16.54
N SER A 161 -11.20 5.37 15.41
CA SER A 161 -10.83 6.71 14.94
C SER A 161 -10.43 6.65 13.46
N HIS A 162 -10.05 7.79 12.89
CA HIS A 162 -9.41 7.87 11.58
C HIS A 162 -8.26 8.87 11.63
N TYR A 163 -7.46 8.95 10.57
CA TYR A 163 -6.52 10.04 10.31
C TYR A 163 -6.43 10.30 8.81
N GLU A 164 -6.12 11.52 8.42
CA GLU A 164 -5.87 11.86 7.03
C GLU A 164 -4.43 11.52 6.64
N ARG A 165 -4.25 11.04 5.42
CA ARG A 165 -2.94 10.80 4.82
C ARG A 165 -2.92 11.34 3.40
N LEU A 166 -1.90 12.10 3.06
CA LEU A 166 -1.61 12.47 1.67
C LEU A 166 -1.13 11.23 0.90
N VAL A 167 -1.77 10.95 -0.23
CA VAL A 167 -1.39 9.90 -1.17
C VAL A 167 -1.04 10.52 -2.51
N MET A 168 0.13 10.15 -3.01
CA MET A 168 0.68 10.62 -4.28
C MET A 168 0.63 9.47 -5.27
N THR A 169 -0.05 9.68 -6.40
CA THR A 169 -0.04 8.79 -7.56
C THR A 169 0.70 9.47 -8.71
N VAL A 170 0.74 8.82 -9.87
CA VAL A 170 1.28 9.45 -11.09
C VAL A 170 0.40 10.62 -11.55
N THR A 171 -0.90 10.58 -11.26
CA THR A 171 -1.91 11.50 -11.85
C THR A 171 -2.50 12.50 -10.86
N CYS A 172 -2.40 12.27 -9.55
CA CYS A 172 -2.89 13.20 -8.55
C CYS A 172 -2.17 13.10 -7.19
N SER A 173 -2.47 14.05 -6.32
CA SER A 173 -2.01 14.08 -4.94
C SER A 173 -3.20 14.45 -4.05
N GLU A 174 -3.74 13.46 -3.32
CA GLU A 174 -5.01 13.59 -2.63
C GLU A 174 -4.92 13.14 -1.17
N LYS A 175 -5.70 13.76 -0.30
CA LYS A 175 -5.81 13.32 1.09
C LYS A 175 -6.88 12.24 1.21
N ILE A 176 -6.52 11.10 1.80
CA ILE A 176 -7.45 10.02 2.11
C ILE A 176 -7.62 9.82 3.61
N CYS A 177 -8.82 9.44 4.02
CA CYS A 177 -9.11 9.03 5.40
C CYS A 177 -8.70 7.58 5.61
N ILE A 178 -7.72 7.32 6.48
CA ILE A 178 -7.37 5.97 6.93
C ILE A 178 -8.11 5.65 8.22
N PHE A 179 -8.97 4.63 8.18
CA PHE A 179 -9.80 4.23 9.31
C PHE A 179 -9.04 3.30 10.25
N ARG A 180 -9.29 3.44 11.55
CA ARG A 180 -8.69 2.62 12.61
C ARG A 180 -9.75 1.87 13.39
N PHE A 181 -9.48 0.61 13.68
CA PHE A 181 -10.35 -0.30 14.42
C PHE A 181 -9.66 -0.78 15.69
N ARG A 182 -10.39 -0.79 16.80
CA ARG A 182 -9.90 -1.26 18.10
C ARG A 182 -10.56 -2.58 18.45
N CYS A 183 -9.73 -3.55 18.82
CA CYS A 183 -10.23 -4.79 19.40
C CYS A 183 -10.74 -4.51 20.83
N PRO A 184 -11.99 -4.86 21.15
CA PRO A 184 -12.54 -4.63 22.48
C PRO A 184 -11.97 -5.59 23.54
N ASP A 185 -11.38 -6.71 23.13
CA ASP A 185 -10.86 -7.74 24.06
C ASP A 185 -9.40 -7.46 24.45
N CYS A 186 -8.51 -7.16 23.50
CA CYS A 186 -7.10 -6.90 23.79
C CYS A 186 -6.68 -5.43 23.67
N GLY A 187 -7.61 -4.54 23.30
CA GLY A 187 -7.34 -3.10 23.13
C GLY A 187 -6.50 -2.73 21.91
N TYR A 188 -5.99 -3.70 21.12
CA TYR A 188 -5.14 -3.44 19.96
C TYR A 188 -5.85 -2.61 18.90
N VAL A 189 -5.17 -1.58 18.40
CA VAL A 189 -5.66 -0.70 17.34
C VAL A 189 -4.92 -1.00 16.05
N HIS A 190 -5.64 -1.18 14.95
CA HIS A 190 -5.07 -1.33 13.62
C HIS A 190 -5.77 -0.43 12.61
N SER A 191 -5.00 0.11 11.67
CA SER A 191 -5.52 0.85 10.52
C SER A 191 -6.07 -0.10 9.46
N VAL A 192 -6.93 0.37 8.57
CA VAL A 192 -7.26 -0.29 7.29
C VAL A 192 -6.66 0.56 6.19
N ILE A 193 -5.57 0.07 5.60
CA ILE A 193 -4.75 0.70 4.57
C ILE A 193 -5.11 0.02 3.25
N PRO A 194 -5.42 0.79 2.19
CA PRO A 194 -5.68 0.23 0.86
C PRO A 194 -4.47 -0.52 0.29
N ALA A 195 -4.69 -1.51 -0.60
CA ALA A 195 -3.60 -2.32 -1.14
C ALA A 195 -2.70 -1.53 -2.08
N PHE A 196 -3.20 -0.45 -2.68
CA PHE A 196 -2.37 0.46 -3.47
C PHE A 196 -1.39 1.28 -2.62
N LEU A 197 -1.41 1.16 -1.28
CA LEU A 197 -0.56 1.94 -0.39
C LEU A 197 0.16 1.07 0.65
N GLU A 198 1.43 1.34 0.86
CA GLU A 198 2.18 0.71 1.95
C GLU A 198 1.95 1.41 3.31
N PRO A 199 2.15 0.69 4.42
CA PRO A 199 2.24 1.31 5.73
C PRO A 199 3.26 2.45 5.73
N TYR A 200 2.86 3.59 6.31
CA TYR A 200 3.67 4.80 6.47
C TYR A 200 4.13 5.51 5.18
N MET A 201 3.89 4.94 4.00
CA MET A 201 4.21 5.57 2.74
C MET A 201 3.10 6.53 2.29
N GLN A 202 3.51 7.59 1.60
CA GLN A 202 2.63 8.52 0.90
C GLN A 202 2.56 8.23 -0.60
N MET A 203 3.62 7.67 -1.18
CA MET A 203 3.62 7.23 -2.58
C MET A 203 2.79 5.96 -2.73
N ALA A 204 1.78 5.98 -3.59
CA ALA A 204 1.06 4.79 -3.99
C ALA A 204 1.97 3.86 -4.80
N LEU A 205 1.65 2.56 -4.79
CA LEU A 205 2.49 1.52 -5.38
C LEU A 205 2.67 1.66 -6.89
N ASP A 206 1.71 2.25 -7.59
CA ASP A 206 1.79 2.57 -9.02
C ASP A 206 2.87 3.62 -9.31
N LEU A 207 2.92 4.69 -8.51
CA LEU A 207 3.97 5.70 -8.59
C LEU A 207 5.31 5.09 -8.20
N GLN A 208 5.37 4.32 -7.12
CA GLN A 208 6.60 3.63 -6.73
C GLN A 208 7.12 2.72 -7.85
N GLU A 209 6.23 2.01 -8.54
CA GLU A 209 6.59 1.11 -9.64
C GLU A 209 7.17 1.88 -10.81
N ALA A 210 6.52 2.98 -11.23
CA ALA A 210 7.00 3.82 -12.32
C ALA A 210 8.42 4.36 -12.04
N LEU A 211 8.69 4.78 -10.80
CA LEU A 211 10.00 5.30 -10.38
C LEU A 211 11.07 4.21 -10.39
N VAL A 212 10.75 3.02 -9.86
CA VAL A 212 11.68 1.88 -9.80
C VAL A 212 11.95 1.32 -11.20
N GLU A 213 10.94 1.22 -12.06
CA GLU A 213 11.09 0.82 -13.47
C GLU A 213 12.00 1.78 -14.23
N THR A 214 11.83 3.09 -14.03
CA THR A 214 12.67 4.11 -14.67
C THR A 214 14.15 3.94 -14.27
N ALA A 215 14.43 3.62 -13.00
CA ALA A 215 15.78 3.32 -12.54
C ALA A 215 16.34 2.05 -13.20
N HIS A 216 15.53 0.99 -13.34
CA HIS A 216 15.94 -0.25 -13.99
C HIS A 216 16.10 -0.13 -15.52
N GLN A 217 15.55 0.92 -16.12
CA GLN A 217 15.81 1.31 -17.52
C GLN A 217 17.11 2.11 -17.69
N GLY A 218 17.87 2.33 -16.60
CA GLY A 218 19.19 2.95 -16.63
C GLY A 218 19.21 4.43 -16.27
N ALA A 219 18.09 5.03 -15.87
CA ALA A 219 18.08 6.42 -15.40
C ALA A 219 18.79 6.55 -14.04
N THR A 220 19.54 7.65 -13.85
CA THR A 220 20.14 7.98 -12.56
C THR A 220 19.09 8.49 -11.57
N VAL A 221 19.43 8.50 -10.28
CA VAL A 221 18.54 9.05 -9.25
C VAL A 221 18.28 10.55 -9.48
N GLU A 222 19.28 11.32 -9.94
CA GLU A 222 19.09 12.74 -10.25
C GLU A 222 18.11 12.92 -11.41
N GLN A 223 18.26 12.15 -12.49
CA GLN A 223 17.36 12.21 -13.64
C GLN A 223 15.91 11.86 -13.26
N ILE A 224 15.73 10.90 -12.34
CA ILE A 224 14.41 10.55 -11.82
C ILE A 224 13.85 11.71 -10.98
N ALA A 225 14.67 12.30 -10.10
CA ALA A 225 14.26 13.45 -9.28
C ALA A 225 13.83 14.64 -10.15
N GLU A 226 14.58 14.96 -11.20
CA GLU A 226 14.21 15.99 -12.17
C GLU A 226 12.86 15.69 -12.84
N ARG A 227 12.63 14.45 -13.30
CA ARG A 227 11.35 14.04 -13.90
C ARG A 227 10.19 14.16 -12.92
N THR A 228 10.40 13.95 -11.63
CA THR A 228 9.34 14.06 -10.62
C THR A 228 8.83 15.49 -10.42
N GLN A 229 9.54 16.52 -10.89
CA GLN A 229 9.07 17.90 -10.83
C GLN A 229 7.75 18.11 -11.60
N ALA A 230 7.50 17.30 -12.63
CA ALA A 230 6.27 17.34 -13.41
C ALA A 230 5.11 16.59 -12.74
N LEU A 231 5.35 15.87 -11.64
CA LEU A 231 4.29 15.13 -10.94
C LEU A 231 3.41 16.09 -10.12
N PRO A 232 2.12 15.76 -9.92
CA PRO A 232 1.19 16.57 -9.12
C PRO A 232 1.64 16.79 -7.67
N CYS A 233 2.51 15.93 -7.14
CA CYS A 233 3.07 16.06 -5.80
C CYS A 233 4.29 16.98 -5.69
N GLY A 234 4.80 17.49 -6.82
CA GLY A 234 6.07 18.21 -6.88
C GLY A 234 7.28 17.27 -6.82
N SER A 235 8.46 17.86 -6.61
CA SER A 235 9.73 17.14 -6.62
C SER A 235 9.86 16.14 -5.47
N ILE A 236 10.34 14.95 -5.81
CA ILE A 236 10.75 13.93 -4.84
C ILE A 236 12.25 14.03 -4.66
N ASP A 237 12.72 14.06 -3.42
CA ASP A 237 14.14 14.16 -3.13
C ASP A 237 14.90 12.88 -3.53
N GLU A 238 16.12 13.07 -4.02
CA GLU A 238 17.02 11.98 -4.45
C GLU A 238 17.24 10.93 -3.37
N ARG A 239 17.31 11.34 -2.09
CA ARG A 239 17.53 10.42 -0.98
C ARG A 239 16.32 9.51 -0.77
N THR A 240 15.10 10.02 -0.88
CA THR A 240 13.86 9.25 -0.86
C THR A 240 13.81 8.27 -2.03
N LEU A 241 14.14 8.73 -3.24
CA LEU A 241 14.21 7.87 -4.43
C LEU A 241 15.24 6.74 -4.27
N ALA A 242 16.46 7.06 -3.87
CA ALA A 242 17.51 6.07 -3.64
C ALA A 242 17.11 5.06 -2.55
N SER A 243 16.46 5.51 -1.48
CA SER A 243 15.97 4.63 -0.43
C SER A 243 14.83 3.73 -0.90
N LEU A 244 13.91 4.27 -1.71
CA LEU A 244 12.81 3.52 -2.31
C LEU A 244 13.34 2.42 -3.23
N ILE A 245 14.21 2.77 -4.18
CA ILE A 245 14.80 1.85 -5.15
C ILE A 245 15.59 0.74 -4.44
N ARG A 246 16.41 1.10 -3.44
CA ARG A 246 17.14 0.12 -2.63
C ARG A 246 16.20 -0.81 -1.87
N GLY A 247 15.14 -0.26 -1.27
CA GLY A 247 14.14 -1.02 -0.53
C GLY A 247 13.44 -2.07 -1.39
N TRP A 248 13.00 -1.70 -2.60
CA TRP A 248 12.38 -2.63 -3.53
C TRP A 248 13.36 -3.68 -4.08
N ASN A 249 14.61 -3.30 -4.37
CA ASN A 249 15.63 -4.26 -4.77
C ASN A 249 15.92 -5.31 -3.70
N GLN A 250 15.99 -4.89 -2.43
CA GLN A 250 16.18 -5.80 -1.30
C GLN A 250 14.97 -6.73 -1.14
N ARG A 251 13.75 -6.16 -1.19
CA ARG A 251 12.52 -6.95 -1.07
C ARG A 251 12.38 -7.95 -2.22
N LEU A 252 12.70 -7.55 -3.45
CA LEU A 252 12.68 -8.45 -4.60
C LEU A 252 13.66 -9.61 -4.39
N ALA A 253 14.89 -9.33 -3.94
CA ALA A 253 15.87 -10.38 -3.67
C ALA A 253 15.38 -11.39 -2.61
N GLN A 254 14.62 -10.95 -1.62
CA GLN A 254 14.04 -11.83 -0.59
C GLN A 254 12.87 -12.68 -1.11
N LEU A 255 12.11 -12.16 -2.07
CA LEU A 255 10.89 -12.80 -2.58
C LEU A 255 11.11 -13.56 -3.88
N GLU A 256 12.22 -13.34 -4.56
CA GLU A 256 12.51 -13.84 -5.91
C GLU A 256 12.22 -15.32 -6.07
N PHE A 257 12.77 -16.16 -5.19
CA PHE A 257 12.58 -17.61 -5.28
C PHE A 257 11.10 -18.02 -5.12
N GLY A 258 10.40 -17.40 -4.16
CA GLY A 258 8.98 -17.68 -3.92
C GLY A 258 8.09 -17.17 -5.06
N LEU A 259 8.44 -16.02 -5.62
CA LEU A 259 7.78 -15.45 -6.77
C LEU A 259 7.96 -16.34 -8.01
N TRP A 260 9.17 -16.78 -8.32
CA TRP A 260 9.41 -17.70 -9.43
C TRP A 260 8.66 -19.03 -9.26
N ALA A 261 8.71 -19.63 -8.07
CA ALA A 261 7.97 -20.86 -7.80
C ALA A 261 6.46 -20.66 -8.01
N TRP A 262 5.90 -19.56 -7.52
CA TRP A 262 4.47 -19.23 -7.72
C TRP A 262 4.12 -19.02 -9.20
N MET A 263 4.97 -18.29 -9.93
CA MET A 263 4.77 -18.01 -11.36
C MET A 263 4.84 -19.28 -12.21
N LEU A 264 5.87 -20.11 -12.01
CA LEU A 264 6.07 -21.34 -12.76
C LEU A 264 5.04 -22.42 -12.41
N THR A 265 4.46 -22.40 -11.20
CA THR A 265 3.33 -23.30 -10.87
C THR A 265 2.09 -22.94 -11.69
N ARG A 266 1.89 -21.66 -12.03
CA ARG A 266 0.74 -21.19 -12.82
C ARG A 266 0.97 -21.29 -14.32
N ILE A 267 2.20 -21.06 -14.77
CA ILE A 267 2.60 -21.17 -16.17
C ILE A 267 3.92 -21.96 -16.25
N PRO A 268 3.86 -23.30 -16.26
CA PRO A 268 5.06 -24.15 -16.26
C PRO A 268 5.96 -23.93 -17.47
N HIS A 269 5.37 -23.53 -18.60
CA HIS A 269 6.07 -23.30 -19.87
C HIS A 269 6.25 -21.81 -20.17
N LEU A 270 6.49 -21.00 -19.14
CA LEU A 270 6.69 -19.56 -19.29
C LEU A 270 7.96 -19.29 -20.11
N ALA A 271 7.79 -18.90 -21.37
CA ALA A 271 8.88 -18.53 -22.27
C ALA A 271 9.33 -17.10 -21.98
N LEU A 272 10.37 -16.96 -21.14
CA LEU A 272 10.90 -15.65 -20.79
C LEU A 272 11.82 -15.12 -21.89
N PRO A 273 11.66 -13.86 -22.32
CA PRO A 273 12.66 -13.24 -23.16
C PRO A 273 13.97 -13.09 -22.38
N ARG A 274 15.09 -13.09 -23.10
CA ARG A 274 16.39 -12.77 -22.51
C ARG A 274 16.35 -11.33 -21.99
N SER A 275 16.27 -11.17 -20.67
CA SER A 275 16.39 -9.87 -20.03
C SER A 275 17.81 -9.68 -19.50
N SER A 276 18.33 -8.46 -19.64
CA SER A 276 19.62 -8.08 -19.07
C SER A 276 19.59 -7.88 -17.55
N SER A 277 18.39 -7.81 -16.95
CA SER A 277 18.24 -7.62 -15.51
C SER A 277 17.22 -8.57 -14.91
N ARG A 278 17.45 -8.92 -13.64
CA ARG A 278 16.49 -9.67 -12.82
C ARG A 278 15.13 -8.97 -12.76
N TRP A 279 15.13 -7.66 -12.60
CA TRP A 279 13.90 -6.86 -12.55
C TRP A 279 13.11 -7.00 -13.84
N GLY A 280 13.78 -6.84 -14.98
CA GLY A 280 13.15 -6.97 -16.30
C GLY A 280 12.56 -8.36 -16.50
N ALA A 281 13.32 -9.42 -16.19
CA ALA A 281 12.82 -10.79 -16.31
C ALA A 281 11.54 -11.03 -15.48
N LEU A 282 11.53 -10.59 -14.22
CA LEU A 282 10.38 -10.77 -13.31
C LEU A 282 9.19 -9.89 -13.69
N SER A 283 9.42 -8.63 -14.09
CA SER A 283 8.34 -7.74 -14.53
C SER A 283 7.70 -8.24 -15.84
N THR A 284 8.50 -8.75 -16.78
CA THR A 284 7.98 -9.38 -18.00
C THR A 284 7.21 -10.66 -17.69
N ALA A 285 7.76 -11.54 -16.84
CA ALA A 285 7.07 -12.74 -16.37
C ALA A 285 5.70 -12.40 -15.75
N TRP A 286 5.67 -11.38 -14.90
CA TRP A 286 4.44 -10.90 -14.26
C TRP A 286 3.44 -10.38 -15.28
N THR A 287 3.89 -9.62 -16.28
CA THR A 287 3.02 -9.11 -17.36
C THR A 287 2.37 -10.26 -18.15
N MET A 288 3.13 -11.28 -18.52
CA MET A 288 2.60 -12.48 -19.20
C MET A 288 1.55 -13.20 -18.34
N ILE A 289 1.76 -13.28 -17.02
CA ILE A 289 0.78 -13.84 -16.09
C ILE A 289 -0.49 -12.99 -16.06
N ARG A 290 -0.39 -11.67 -15.97
CA ARG A 290 -1.56 -10.77 -15.98
C ARG A 290 -2.38 -10.88 -17.26
N GLU A 291 -1.73 -11.11 -18.39
CA GLU A 291 -2.40 -11.31 -19.68
C GLU A 291 -3.17 -12.63 -19.72
N ARG A 292 -2.62 -13.68 -19.09
CA ARG A 292 -3.23 -15.01 -19.04
C ARG A 292 -4.35 -15.14 -18.01
N PHE A 293 -4.27 -14.41 -16.90
CA PHE A 293 -5.18 -14.50 -15.76
C PHE A 293 -5.98 -13.20 -15.61
N PRO A 294 -7.26 -13.15 -16.04
CA PRO A 294 -8.09 -11.95 -16.02
C PRO A 294 -8.20 -11.29 -14.64
N GLU A 295 -8.20 -12.08 -13.57
CA GLU A 295 -8.28 -11.62 -12.19
C GLU A 295 -7.06 -10.80 -11.75
N LEU A 296 -5.92 -10.96 -12.44
CA LEU A 296 -4.68 -10.23 -12.19
C LEU A 296 -4.47 -9.04 -13.13
N ARG A 297 -5.34 -8.85 -14.13
CA ARG A 297 -5.15 -7.85 -15.19
C ARG A 297 -4.94 -6.45 -14.64
N ASN A 298 -5.56 -6.11 -13.51
CA ASN A 298 -5.46 -4.79 -12.89
C ASN A 298 -4.41 -4.70 -11.76
N ILE A 299 -3.65 -5.78 -11.50
CA ILE A 299 -2.65 -5.84 -10.44
C ILE A 299 -1.26 -5.64 -11.05
N ARG A 300 -0.71 -4.43 -10.90
CA ARG A 300 0.65 -4.11 -11.34
C ARG A 300 1.73 -4.91 -10.57
N PHE A 301 2.96 -4.91 -11.06
CA PHE A 301 4.02 -5.78 -10.54
C PHE A 301 4.31 -5.57 -9.05
N LEU A 302 4.50 -4.32 -8.62
CA LEU A 302 4.71 -3.99 -7.22
C LEU A 302 3.49 -4.26 -6.35
N HIS A 303 2.28 -4.14 -6.88
CA HIS A 303 1.06 -4.53 -6.16
C HIS A 303 1.06 -6.04 -5.90
N GLY A 304 1.40 -6.83 -6.92
CA GLY A 304 1.55 -8.29 -6.81
C GLY A 304 2.62 -8.67 -5.80
N LEU A 305 3.82 -8.08 -5.92
CA LEU A 305 4.93 -8.28 -4.99
C LEU A 305 4.57 -7.90 -3.56
N ASN A 306 3.90 -6.76 -3.36
CA ASN A 306 3.46 -6.32 -2.03
C ASN A 306 2.48 -7.34 -1.43
N GLY A 307 1.51 -7.80 -2.23
CA GLY A 307 0.57 -8.85 -1.84
C GLY A 307 1.25 -10.16 -1.44
N LEU A 308 2.26 -10.60 -2.21
CA LEU A 308 3.04 -11.81 -1.93
C LEU A 308 3.96 -11.64 -0.70
N HIS A 309 4.60 -10.49 -0.54
CA HIS A 309 5.42 -10.17 0.62
C HIS A 309 4.61 -10.29 1.92
N PHE A 310 3.46 -9.61 1.97
CA PHE A 310 2.56 -9.66 3.13
C PHE A 310 2.05 -11.07 3.40
N SER A 311 1.85 -11.82 2.33
CA SER A 311 1.43 -13.22 2.38
C SER A 311 2.46 -14.14 3.02
N MET A 312 3.74 -13.94 2.73
CA MET A 312 4.85 -14.75 3.24
C MET A 312 5.24 -14.38 4.68
N THR A 313 5.30 -13.10 5.04
CA THR A 313 5.77 -12.63 6.36
C THR A 313 4.83 -13.01 7.52
N VAL A 314 3.55 -13.26 7.23
CA VAL A 314 2.58 -13.72 8.23
C VAL A 314 2.79 -15.19 8.58
N ALA A 315 3.32 -15.99 7.66
CA ALA A 315 3.49 -17.43 7.88
C ALA A 315 4.67 -17.78 8.80
N SER A 316 5.62 -16.87 8.98
CA SER A 316 6.79 -17.06 9.84
C SER A 316 6.55 -16.66 11.30
N HIS A 317 5.45 -15.96 11.60
CA HIS A 317 5.14 -15.43 12.94
C HIS A 317 3.86 -16.02 13.56
N GLY A 318 3.40 -17.17 13.07
CA GLY A 318 2.27 -17.93 13.62
C GLY A 318 2.42 -19.43 13.47
#